data_AF-A0A6G2Q2H9-F1
#
_entry.id   AF-A0A6G2Q2H9-F1
#
_cell.length_a   1.000
_cell.length_b   1.000
_cell.length_c   1.000
_cell.angle_alpha   90.00
_cell.angle_beta   90.00
_cell.angle_gamma   90.00
#
_symmetry.space_group_name_H-M   'P 1'
#
loop_
_entity.id
_entity.type
_entity.pdbx_description
1 polymer ?
#
loop_
_entity_poly.entity_id
_entity_poly.type
_entity_poly.pdbx_seq_one_letter_code
_entity_poly.pdbx_strand_id
1 'polypeptide(L)'
;GRFTAAAPLDPARLSAALAAAVAAGTLDTDAETPGAAPLTRQYVFVNHVRGIAPGVYEHDRETNELVLMKAGDFGGFLQENYFLANYNLEQAAAVLVPAARTHTVLDTVGDRGLRLVNAVIGATAQAVYTASSAAGTGCGVALGFDCVSFAEELGLAERGEIPLLVMMIGNEAPRPAGYRFDIVAP
;
A
#
# COMPACT_ATOMS: atom_id res chain seq x y z
N GLY A 1 -3.93 -11.52 -8.38
CA GLY A 1 -5.02 -11.68 -7.39
C GLY A 1 -6.32 -11.19 -8.01
N ARG A 2 -7.47 -11.74 -7.59
CA ARG A 2 -8.78 -11.38 -8.17
C ARG A 2 -9.51 -10.43 -7.23
N PHE A 3 -9.06 -9.19 -7.16
CA PHE A 3 -9.78 -8.17 -6.40
C PHE A 3 -11.14 -7.88 -7.03
N THR A 4 -12.13 -7.54 -6.21
CA THR A 4 -13.46 -7.17 -6.67
C THR A 4 -13.98 -5.95 -5.92
N ALA A 5 -14.52 -4.99 -6.67
CA ALA A 5 -15.20 -3.81 -6.16
C ALA A 5 -16.70 -4.03 -5.89
N ALA A 6 -17.21 -5.27 -5.99
CA ALA A 6 -18.64 -5.57 -5.87
C ALA A 6 -19.25 -5.11 -4.53
N ALA A 7 -18.44 -5.08 -3.47
CA ALA A 7 -18.76 -4.43 -2.22
C ALA A 7 -17.55 -3.63 -1.73
N PRO A 8 -17.75 -2.43 -1.19
CA PRO A 8 -16.65 -1.65 -0.63
C PRO A 8 -16.04 -2.37 0.58
N LEU A 9 -14.73 -2.23 0.75
CA LEU A 9 -14.01 -2.78 1.88
C LEU A 9 -14.43 -2.10 3.18
N ASP A 10 -14.49 -2.88 4.26
CA ASP A 10 -14.65 -2.33 5.61
C ASP A 10 -13.43 -1.47 5.98
N PRO A 11 -13.60 -0.19 6.35
CA PRO A 11 -12.47 0.67 6.74
C PRO A 11 -11.63 0.09 7.88
N ALA A 12 -12.20 -0.71 8.77
CA ALA A 12 -11.43 -1.36 9.84
C ALA A 12 -10.37 -2.34 9.30
N ARG A 13 -10.64 -2.99 8.15
CA ARG A 13 -9.69 -3.91 7.51
C ARG A 13 -8.52 -3.16 6.86
N LEU A 14 -8.81 -2.03 6.21
CA LEU A 14 -7.77 -1.14 5.69
C LEU A 14 -6.94 -0.57 6.84
N SER A 15 -7.58 -0.10 7.91
CA SER A 15 -6.91 0.43 9.10
C SER A 15 -5.96 -0.60 9.73
N ALA A 16 -6.36 -1.88 9.81
CA ALA A 16 -5.50 -2.95 10.30
C ALA A 16 -4.24 -3.15 9.43
N ALA A 17 -4.39 -3.11 8.10
CA ALA A 17 -3.27 -3.20 7.17
C ALA A 17 -2.31 -2.01 7.32
N LEU A 18 -2.84 -0.78 7.41
CA LEU A 18 -2.04 0.44 7.57
C LEU A 18 -1.33 0.48 8.92
N ALA A 19 -1.98 0.07 10.01
CA ALA A 19 -1.37 -0.04 11.32
C ALA A 19 -0.20 -1.04 11.31
N ALA A 20 -0.34 -2.16 10.60
CA ALA A 20 0.74 -3.13 10.43
C ALA A 20 1.90 -2.58 9.59
N ALA A 21 1.61 -1.78 8.55
CA ALA A 21 2.63 -1.09 7.77
C ALA A 21 3.45 -0.13 8.65
N VAL A 22 2.79 0.67 9.50
CA VAL A 22 3.46 1.58 10.44
C VAL A 22 4.31 0.81 11.45
N ALA A 23 3.76 -0.25 12.06
CA ALA A 23 4.46 -1.04 13.06
C ALA A 23 5.75 -1.70 12.51
N ALA A 24 5.78 -2.04 11.22
CA ALA A 24 6.95 -2.63 10.56
C ALA A 24 7.83 -1.60 9.81
N GLY A 25 7.44 -0.32 9.79
CA GLY A 25 8.10 0.76 9.07
C GLY A 25 9.32 1.35 9.77
N THR A 26 9.79 0.74 10.86
CA THR A 26 10.93 1.17 11.67
C THR A 26 11.80 -0.05 11.95
N LEU A 27 13.11 0.06 11.71
CA LEU A 27 14.06 -1.05 11.91
C LEU A 27 14.86 -0.93 13.22
N ASP A 28 14.76 0.20 13.92
CA ASP A 28 15.54 0.49 15.14
C ASP A 28 17.05 0.34 14.87
N THR A 29 17.52 1.10 13.89
CA THR A 29 18.93 1.11 13.45
C THR A 29 19.53 2.51 13.56
N ASP A 30 20.85 2.60 13.42
CA ASP A 30 21.58 3.86 13.43
C ASP A 30 21.27 4.78 12.22
N ALA A 31 20.52 4.30 11.22
CA ALA A 31 19.97 5.14 10.16
C ALA A 31 18.70 5.91 10.58
N GLU A 32 18.07 5.54 11.69
CA GLU A 32 16.88 6.19 12.23
C GLU A 32 17.28 7.01 13.47
N THR A 33 17.35 8.33 13.31
CA THR A 33 17.70 9.23 14.42
C THR A 33 16.44 9.71 15.14
N PRO A 34 16.38 9.68 16.49
CA PRO A 34 15.26 10.24 17.23
C PRO A 34 14.99 11.70 16.85
N GLY A 35 13.75 12.02 16.52
CA GLY A 35 13.33 13.37 16.09
C GLY A 35 13.64 13.72 14.62
N ALA A 36 14.33 12.85 13.87
CA ALA A 36 14.45 13.00 12.43
C ALA A 36 13.16 12.57 11.72
N ALA A 37 12.97 13.09 10.51
CA ALA A 37 11.87 12.64 9.64
C ALA A 37 12.02 11.13 9.33
N PRO A 38 10.90 10.40 9.25
CA PRO A 38 10.91 8.95 9.10
C PRO A 38 11.62 8.50 7.82
N LEU A 39 12.13 7.28 7.86
CA LEU A 39 12.77 6.63 6.71
C LEU A 39 11.77 6.40 5.57
N THR A 40 10.55 5.98 5.94
CA THR A 40 9.47 5.68 5.01
C THR A 40 8.21 6.47 5.32
N ARG A 41 7.44 6.74 4.27
CA ARG A 41 6.06 7.21 4.34
C ARG A 41 5.16 6.27 3.57
N GLN A 42 3.88 6.29 3.93
CA GLN A 42 2.87 5.41 3.38
C GLN A 42 1.83 6.27 2.65
N TYR A 43 1.73 6.09 1.34
CA TYR A 43 0.72 6.75 0.51
C TYR A 43 -0.37 5.74 0.13
N VAL A 44 -1.62 6.18 0.08
CA VAL A 44 -2.75 5.29 -0.17
C VAL A 44 -3.64 5.88 -1.24
N PHE A 45 -3.76 5.17 -2.35
CA PHE A 45 -4.85 5.39 -3.30
C PHE A 45 -6.06 4.61 -2.80
N VAL A 46 -7.14 5.31 -2.45
CA VAL A 46 -8.40 4.70 -2.03
C VAL A 46 -9.35 4.67 -3.23
N ASN A 47 -9.91 3.50 -3.54
CA ASN A 47 -10.87 3.31 -4.62
C ASN A 47 -12.25 2.90 -4.09
N HIS A 48 -12.32 1.81 -3.30
CA HIS A 48 -13.59 1.16 -2.91
C HIS A 48 -13.62 0.85 -1.41
N VAL A 49 -13.54 1.88 -0.56
CA VAL A 49 -13.59 1.72 0.91
C VAL A 49 -14.81 2.44 1.45
N ARG A 50 -15.58 1.75 2.31
CA ARG A 50 -16.84 2.30 2.82
C ARG A 50 -16.57 3.52 3.70
N GLY A 51 -17.20 4.65 3.36
CA GLY A 51 -17.11 5.89 4.13
C GLY A 51 -15.84 6.70 3.90
N ILE A 52 -14.98 6.30 2.95
CA ILE A 52 -13.78 7.05 2.55
C ILE A 52 -13.93 7.37 1.06
N ALA A 53 -13.85 8.65 0.71
CA ALA A 53 -13.98 9.06 -0.68
C ALA A 53 -12.79 8.58 -1.51
N PRO A 54 -12.99 8.24 -2.79
CA PRO A 54 -11.87 7.94 -3.68
C PRO A 54 -10.88 9.09 -3.76
N GLY A 55 -9.58 8.77 -3.74
CA GLY A 55 -8.53 9.77 -3.78
C GLY A 55 -7.17 9.25 -3.34
N VAL A 56 -6.22 10.17 -3.33
CA VAL A 56 -4.86 9.97 -2.84
C VAL A 56 -4.74 10.54 -1.44
N TYR A 57 -4.18 9.75 -0.53
CA TYR A 57 -4.00 10.10 0.87
C TYR A 57 -2.56 9.83 1.29
N GLU A 58 -2.04 10.68 2.18
CA GLU A 58 -0.90 10.34 3.02
C GLU A 58 -1.44 9.68 4.30
N HIS A 59 -0.85 8.56 4.72
CA HIS A 59 -1.17 7.96 6.01
C HIS A 59 -0.27 8.53 7.09
N ASP A 60 -0.87 9.27 8.02
CA ASP A 60 -0.18 9.82 9.17
C ASP A 60 0.06 8.69 10.19
N ARG A 61 1.33 8.34 10.37
CA ARG A 61 1.77 7.29 11.31
C ARG A 61 1.51 7.61 12.77
N GLU A 62 1.44 8.89 13.15
CA GLU A 62 1.31 9.32 14.55
C GLU A 62 -0.16 9.31 14.98
N THR A 63 -1.06 9.79 14.13
CA THR A 63 -2.50 9.83 14.40
C THR A 63 -3.23 8.60 13.86
N ASN A 64 -2.58 7.80 13.00
CA ASN A 64 -3.17 6.70 12.24
C ASN A 64 -4.32 7.15 11.32
N GLU A 65 -4.26 8.38 10.80
CA GLU A 65 -5.29 8.99 9.96
C GLU A 65 -4.87 9.02 8.48
N LEU A 66 -5.87 9.02 7.59
CA LEU A 66 -5.65 9.28 6.16
C LEU A 66 -5.86 10.77 5.89
N VAL A 67 -4.78 11.47 5.56
CA VAL A 67 -4.79 12.89 5.21
C VAL A 67 -4.97 13.01 3.70
N LEU A 68 -6.10 13.58 3.27
CA LEU A 68 -6.40 13.73 1.84
C LEU A 68 -5.39 14.67 1.18
N MET A 69 -4.71 14.15 0.16
CA MET A 69 -3.84 14.95 -0.72
C MET A 69 -4.61 15.42 -1.95
N LYS A 70 -5.34 14.51 -2.60
CA LYS A 70 -6.08 14.78 -3.83
C LYS A 70 -7.32 13.92 -3.93
N ALA A 71 -8.50 14.55 -4.01
CA ALA A 71 -9.74 13.83 -4.28
C ALA A 71 -9.84 13.47 -5.76
N GLY A 72 -10.37 12.29 -6.07
CA GLY A 72 -10.55 11.86 -7.46
C GLY A 72 -10.58 10.35 -7.62
N ASP A 73 -10.97 9.90 -8.82
CA ASP A 73 -10.84 8.50 -9.23
C ASP A 73 -9.46 8.29 -9.88
N PHE A 74 -8.66 7.42 -9.27
CA PHE A 74 -7.31 7.08 -9.72
C PHE A 74 -7.19 5.64 -10.23
N GLY A 75 -8.31 4.93 -10.39
CA GLY A 75 -8.30 3.54 -10.88
C GLY A 75 -7.58 3.42 -12.22
N GLY A 76 -7.92 4.28 -13.18
CA GLY A 76 -7.30 4.29 -14.51
C GLY A 76 -5.79 4.58 -14.43
N PHE A 77 -5.39 5.60 -13.65
CA PHE A 77 -3.98 5.91 -13.41
C PHE A 77 -3.20 4.70 -12.86
N LEU A 78 -3.75 4.04 -11.83
CA LEU A 78 -3.14 2.87 -11.22
C LEU A 78 -2.99 1.73 -12.24
N GLN A 79 -4.00 1.50 -13.07
CA GLN A 79 -4.00 0.41 -14.02
C GLN A 79 -3.08 0.66 -15.24
N GLU A 80 -3.05 1.88 -15.75
CA GLU A 80 -2.19 2.30 -16.87
C GLU A 80 -0.70 2.25 -16.50
N ASN A 81 -0.36 2.57 -15.24
CA ASN A 81 1.01 2.58 -14.74
C ASN A 81 1.42 1.23 -14.10
N TYR A 82 0.65 0.16 -14.31
CA TYR A 82 0.95 -1.18 -13.85
C TYR A 82 1.35 -2.10 -15.02
N PHE A 83 2.56 -2.65 -14.96
CA PHE A 83 3.15 -3.36 -16.12
C PHE A 83 2.80 -4.84 -16.20
N LEU A 84 2.18 -5.41 -15.16
CA LEU A 84 1.90 -6.84 -15.09
C LEU A 84 0.42 -7.14 -15.32
N ALA A 85 0.12 -8.30 -15.92
CA ALA A 85 -1.25 -8.71 -16.25
C ALA A 85 -1.89 -9.64 -15.20
N ASN A 86 -1.51 -9.52 -13.93
CA ASN A 86 -1.90 -10.44 -12.85
C ASN A 86 -2.84 -9.82 -11.79
N TYR A 87 -3.06 -8.51 -11.84
CA TYR A 87 -4.00 -7.79 -10.98
C TYR A 87 -4.78 -6.75 -11.79
N ASN A 88 -6.03 -6.51 -11.38
CA ASN A 88 -6.79 -5.34 -11.79
C ASN A 88 -6.77 -4.35 -10.61
N LEU A 89 -6.07 -3.22 -10.76
CA LEU A 89 -5.91 -2.24 -9.69
C LEU A 89 -7.14 -1.35 -9.52
N GLU A 90 -7.92 -1.12 -10.59
CA GLU A 90 -9.22 -0.43 -10.50
C GLU A 90 -10.19 -1.16 -9.57
N GLN A 91 -10.07 -2.49 -9.47
CA GLN A 91 -10.91 -3.33 -8.61
C GLN A 91 -10.35 -3.51 -7.19
N ALA A 92 -9.10 -3.11 -6.93
CA ALA A 92 -8.55 -3.12 -5.58
C ALA A 92 -9.27 -2.06 -4.73
N ALA A 93 -9.53 -2.34 -3.46
CA ALA A 93 -10.18 -1.37 -2.58
C ALA A 93 -9.26 -0.20 -2.25
N ALA A 94 -7.98 -0.49 -2.06
CA ALA A 94 -6.93 0.51 -1.92
C ALA A 94 -5.60 -0.02 -2.48
N VAL A 95 -4.71 0.89 -2.85
CA VAL A 95 -3.32 0.60 -3.20
C VAL A 95 -2.41 1.40 -2.29
N LEU A 96 -1.71 0.70 -1.41
CA LEU A 96 -0.70 1.26 -0.52
C LEU A 96 0.65 1.33 -1.26
N VAL A 97 1.32 2.46 -1.15
CA VAL A 97 2.58 2.79 -1.82
C VAL A 97 3.58 3.28 -0.76
N PRO A 98 4.39 2.37 -0.20
CA PRO A 98 5.50 2.74 0.66
C PRO A 98 6.57 3.47 -0.15
N ALA A 99 6.94 4.66 0.29
CA ALA A 99 8.02 5.45 -0.29
C ALA A 99 9.13 5.70 0.74
N ALA A 100 10.36 5.85 0.28
CA ALA A 100 11.53 6.05 1.14
C ALA A 100 12.43 7.19 0.64
N ARG A 101 13.09 7.87 1.59
CA ARG A 101 14.09 8.92 1.30
C ARG A 101 15.45 8.33 0.89
N THR A 102 15.47 7.49 -0.14
CA THR A 102 16.61 6.63 -0.48
C THR A 102 17.94 7.39 -0.61
N HIS A 103 17.95 8.54 -1.29
CA HIS A 103 19.16 9.35 -1.45
C HIS A 103 19.68 9.87 -0.10
N THR A 104 18.81 10.43 0.74
CA THR A 104 19.24 10.91 2.07
C THR A 104 19.80 9.79 2.93
N VAL A 105 19.25 8.58 2.83
CA VAL A 105 19.73 7.42 3.58
C VAL A 105 21.12 7.01 3.10
N LEU A 106 21.32 6.97 1.79
CA LEU A 106 22.64 6.69 1.20
C LEU A 106 23.67 7.75 1.60
N ASP A 107 23.30 9.04 1.58
CA ASP A 107 24.17 10.13 2.01
C ASP A 107 24.55 10.03 3.49
N THR A 108 23.66 9.48 4.33
CA THR A 108 23.87 9.38 5.78
C THR A 108 24.70 8.16 6.17
N VAL A 109 24.41 6.99 5.61
CA VAL A 109 24.99 5.71 6.06
C VAL A 109 25.78 4.96 4.99
N GLY A 110 25.99 5.57 3.82
CA GLY A 110 26.68 4.99 2.68
C GLY A 110 25.90 3.85 2.00
N ASP A 111 26.60 3.02 1.24
CA ASP A 111 26.01 1.96 0.38
C ASP A 111 25.11 0.96 1.13
N ARG A 112 25.34 0.75 2.43
CA ARG A 112 24.45 -0.11 3.23
C ARG A 112 23.03 0.46 3.36
N GLY A 113 22.84 1.75 3.11
CA GLY A 113 21.55 2.42 3.16
C GLY A 113 20.50 1.76 2.25
N LEU A 114 20.92 1.26 1.08
CA LEU A 114 20.00 0.54 0.19
C LEU A 114 19.49 -0.77 0.81
N ARG A 115 20.31 -1.43 1.64
CA ARG A 115 19.88 -2.63 2.37
C ARG A 115 18.85 -2.30 3.45
N LEU A 116 19.02 -1.18 4.14
CA LEU A 116 18.08 -0.71 5.15
C LEU A 116 16.74 -0.31 4.53
N VAL A 117 16.77 0.44 3.43
CA VAL A 117 15.56 0.78 2.65
C VAL A 117 14.83 -0.49 2.22
N ASN A 118 15.53 -1.45 1.61
CA ASN A 118 14.88 -2.70 1.19
C ASN A 118 14.39 -3.54 2.37
N ALA A 119 15.10 -3.55 3.50
CA ALA A 119 14.69 -4.28 4.70
C ALA A 119 13.40 -3.72 5.29
N VAL A 120 13.27 -2.39 5.41
CA VAL A 120 12.05 -1.77 5.97
C VAL A 120 10.87 -1.92 5.02
N ILE A 121 11.08 -1.79 3.72
CA ILE A 121 10.04 -1.96 2.70
C ILE A 121 9.58 -3.43 2.65
N GLY A 122 10.50 -4.38 2.76
CA GLY A 122 10.19 -5.81 2.84
C GLY A 122 9.44 -6.17 4.13
N ALA A 123 9.85 -5.61 5.28
CA ALA A 123 9.17 -5.79 6.55
C ALA A 123 7.73 -5.23 6.50
N THR A 124 7.57 -4.02 5.96
CA THR A 124 6.26 -3.39 5.68
C THR A 124 5.40 -4.32 4.82
N ALA A 125 5.96 -4.81 3.71
CA ALA A 125 5.25 -5.71 2.81
C ALA A 125 4.70 -6.95 3.53
N GLN A 126 5.57 -7.63 4.28
CA GLN A 126 5.22 -8.85 5.01
C GLN A 126 4.19 -8.61 6.12
N ALA A 127 4.31 -7.50 6.85
CA ALA A 127 3.39 -7.15 7.91
C ALA A 127 1.98 -6.91 7.35
N VAL A 128 1.85 -6.17 6.26
CA VAL A 128 0.55 -5.93 5.60
C VAL A 128 -0.05 -7.22 5.04
N TYR A 129 0.76 -8.10 4.43
CA TYR A 129 0.27 -9.41 3.99
C TYR A 129 -0.32 -10.21 5.15
N THR A 130 0.39 -10.25 6.28
CA THR A 130 -0.01 -11.02 7.45
C THR A 130 -1.26 -10.42 8.11
N ALA A 131 -1.31 -9.10 8.26
CA ALA A 131 -2.47 -8.40 8.80
C ALA A 131 -3.71 -8.51 7.90
N SER A 132 -3.54 -8.38 6.58
CA SER A 132 -4.63 -8.54 5.62
C SER A 132 -5.20 -9.95 5.68
N SER A 133 -4.34 -10.97 5.69
CA SER A 133 -4.74 -12.38 5.84
C SER A 133 -5.51 -12.61 7.15
N ALA A 134 -5.00 -12.11 8.28
CA ALA A 134 -5.67 -12.20 9.58
C ALA A 134 -7.02 -11.48 9.61
N ALA A 135 -7.15 -10.36 8.89
CA ALA A 135 -8.38 -9.59 8.75
C ALA A 135 -9.34 -10.15 7.67
N GLY A 136 -8.99 -11.25 7.01
CA GLY A 136 -9.79 -11.86 5.95
C GLY A 136 -9.91 -10.99 4.69
N THR A 137 -8.86 -10.24 4.36
CA THR A 137 -8.76 -9.35 3.19
C THR A 137 -7.63 -9.82 2.28
N GLY A 138 -7.82 -9.71 0.97
CA GLY A 138 -6.76 -9.99 -0.01
C GLY A 138 -5.67 -8.92 0.05
N CYS A 139 -4.43 -9.36 -0.13
CA CYS A 139 -3.27 -8.49 -0.31
C CYS A 139 -2.43 -9.03 -1.46
N GLY A 140 -1.91 -8.14 -2.30
CA GLY A 140 -1.00 -8.49 -3.39
C GLY A 140 0.02 -7.38 -3.56
N VAL A 141 1.29 -7.76 -3.64
CA VAL A 141 2.42 -6.84 -3.80
C VAL A 141 3.02 -7.00 -5.18
N ALA A 142 3.41 -5.90 -5.79
CA ALA A 142 4.10 -5.89 -7.06
C ALA A 142 5.16 -4.80 -7.14
N LEU A 143 6.21 -5.11 -7.91
CA LEU A 143 7.35 -4.22 -8.20
C LEU A 143 7.33 -3.72 -9.65
N GLY A 144 6.49 -4.30 -10.52
CA GLY A 144 6.36 -3.93 -11.92
C GLY A 144 5.37 -2.79 -12.12
N PHE A 145 5.74 -1.57 -11.75
CA PHE A 145 4.94 -0.35 -11.94
C PHE A 145 5.85 0.82 -12.34
N ASP A 146 5.26 1.88 -12.88
CA ASP A 146 6.01 3.10 -13.22
C ASP A 146 6.27 3.94 -11.96
N CYS A 147 7.46 3.79 -11.38
CA CYS A 147 7.83 4.53 -10.18
C CYS A 147 7.97 6.04 -10.41
N VAL A 148 8.23 6.49 -11.65
CA VAL A 148 8.35 7.91 -11.99
C VAL A 148 6.96 8.55 -12.00
N SER A 149 6.00 7.95 -12.71
CA SER A 149 4.62 8.44 -12.75
C SER A 149 3.99 8.47 -11.35
N PHE A 150 4.26 7.46 -10.51
CA PHE A 150 3.79 7.46 -9.11
C PHE A 150 4.44 8.57 -8.29
N ALA A 151 5.75 8.81 -8.45
CA ALA A 151 6.43 9.88 -7.73
C ALA A 151 5.91 11.27 -8.14
N GLU A 152 5.58 11.47 -9.41
CA GLU A 152 4.97 12.70 -9.93
C GLU A 152 3.55 12.89 -9.40
N GLU A 153 2.68 11.88 -9.50
CA GLU A 153 1.29 11.96 -9.04
C GLU A 153 1.20 12.21 -7.52
N LEU A 154 2.12 11.62 -6.75
CA LEU A 154 2.20 11.79 -5.30
C LEU A 154 3.00 13.04 -4.86
N GLY A 155 3.65 13.76 -5.78
CA GLY A 155 4.45 14.95 -5.46
C GLY A 155 5.69 14.66 -4.60
N LEU A 156 6.33 13.50 -4.77
CA LEU A 156 7.37 13.01 -3.86
C LEU A 156 8.75 13.66 -4.06
N ALA A 157 8.96 14.31 -5.20
CA ALA A 157 10.24 14.95 -5.55
C ALA A 157 10.67 16.00 -4.50
N GLU A 158 9.73 16.79 -3.99
CA GLU A 158 10.00 17.83 -2.98
C GLU A 158 10.49 17.24 -1.64
N ARG A 159 10.17 15.98 -1.38
CA ARG A 159 10.56 15.25 -0.16
C ARG A 159 11.76 14.33 -0.38
N GLY A 160 12.25 14.21 -1.61
CA GLY A 160 13.31 13.27 -1.98
C GLY A 160 12.91 11.81 -1.79
N GLU A 161 11.61 11.52 -1.89
CA GLU A 161 11.04 10.19 -1.67
C GLU A 161 10.88 9.45 -2.99
N ILE A 162 11.13 8.15 -2.96
CA ILE A 162 10.97 7.24 -4.10
C ILE A 162 9.94 6.20 -3.71
N PRO A 163 8.92 5.89 -4.54
CA PRO A 163 8.02 4.77 -4.27
C PRO A 163 8.72 3.45 -4.63
N LEU A 164 8.69 2.47 -3.72
CA LEU A 164 9.50 1.24 -3.89
C LEU A 164 8.68 0.04 -4.36
N LEU A 165 7.41 -0.04 -3.97
CA LEU A 165 6.48 -1.10 -4.39
C LEU A 165 5.04 -0.62 -4.26
N VAL A 166 4.11 -1.36 -4.88
CA VAL A 166 2.67 -1.16 -4.71
C VAL A 166 2.06 -2.37 -4.03
N MET A 167 1.09 -2.12 -3.15
CA MET A 167 0.41 -3.14 -2.35
C MET A 167 -1.10 -2.98 -2.50
N MET A 168 -1.69 -3.83 -3.30
CA MET A 168 -3.13 -3.87 -3.52
C MET A 168 -3.80 -4.57 -2.36
N ILE A 169 -4.81 -3.93 -1.78
CA ILE A 169 -5.61 -4.43 -0.65
C ILE A 169 -7.07 -4.42 -1.08
N GLY A 170 -7.81 -5.50 -0.84
CA GLY A 170 -9.23 -5.52 -1.16
C GLY A 170 -9.92 -6.86 -0.97
N ASN A 171 -11.23 -6.87 -1.22
CA ASN A 171 -12.01 -8.10 -1.23
C ASN A 171 -11.55 -8.99 -2.41
N GLU A 172 -11.36 -10.28 -2.17
CA GLU A 172 -11.11 -11.24 -3.25
C GLU A 172 -12.42 -11.86 -3.73
N ALA A 173 -12.58 -11.98 -5.04
CA ALA A 173 -13.65 -12.75 -5.62
C ALA A 173 -13.55 -14.21 -5.14
N PRO A 174 -14.68 -14.87 -4.81
CA PRO A 174 -14.69 -16.29 -4.45
C PRO A 174 -13.96 -17.11 -5.51
N ARG A 175 -13.16 -18.10 -5.09
CA ARG A 175 -12.52 -19.02 -6.03
C ARG A 175 -13.60 -19.70 -6.89
N PRO A 176 -13.38 -19.96 -8.19
CA PRO A 176 -14.32 -20.71 -9.02
C PRO A 176 -14.71 -22.09 -8.46
N ALA A 177 -13.85 -22.68 -7.61
CA ALA A 177 -14.09 -23.94 -6.92
C ALA A 177 -14.85 -23.81 -5.58
N GLY A 178 -15.20 -22.59 -5.16
CA GLY A 178 -16.03 -22.32 -3.99
C GLY A 178 -17.52 -22.44 -4.29
N TYR A 179 -17.93 -23.54 -4.92
CA TYR A 179 -19.36 -23.85 -5.08
C TYR A 179 -20.02 -23.89 -3.70
N ARG A 180 -21.07 -23.09 -3.50
CA ARG A 180 -22.02 -23.34 -2.41
C ARG A 180 -22.76 -24.63 -2.77
N PHE A 181 -22.51 -25.69 -2.01
CA PHE A 181 -23.15 -27.00 -2.15
C PHE A 181 -24.56 -27.03 -1.54
N ASP A 182 -25.11 -25.89 -1.13
CA ASP A 182 -26.49 -25.75 -0.69
C ASP A 182 -27.41 -25.90 -1.91
N ILE A 183 -27.53 -27.13 -2.40
CA ILE A 183 -28.61 -27.55 -3.28
C ILE A 183 -29.86 -27.45 -2.39
N VAL A 184 -30.70 -26.45 -2.66
CA VAL A 184 -32.04 -26.37 -2.09
C VAL A 184 -32.73 -27.70 -2.39
N ALA A 185 -32.97 -28.51 -1.37
CA ALA A 185 -33.76 -29.73 -1.51
C ALA A 185 -35.17 -29.32 -2.00
N PRO A 186 -35.77 -30.09 -2.93
CA PRO A 186 -37.05 -29.76 -3.56
C PRO A 186 -38.21 -29.68 -2.57
#